data_AF-A0A3D5NWK0-F1
#
_entry.id   AF-A0A3D5NWK0-F1
#
_cell.length_a   1.000
_cell.length_b   1.000
_cell.length_c   1.000
_cell.angle_alpha   90.00
_cell.angle_beta   90.00
_cell.angle_gamma   90.00
#
_symmetry.space_group_name_H-M   'P 1'
#
loop_
_entity.id
_entity.type
_entity.pdbx_description
1 polymer ?
#
loop_
_entity_poly.entity_id
_entity_poly.type
_entity_poly.pdbx_seq_one_letter_code
_entity_poly.pdbx_strand_id
1 'polypeptide(L)'
;MTEYTSHQVIDYLKSLDQRISSLEERLGFNSVSEPLPEPELNSKPIDDEMPDSFEFNIGEYWFAYIGIFILMVGCLLLMGHPIGAFHPVIPSVIGFTVAIGMYYFGNFSRESYKFLALHLWGASYILIFFATDQLFQYIGLKSVTAEYLRDAGLLLIGALVWINSNRHKSSYLNAVSLTLVAFTALVINRPSITLAIILGVAMLTVYAFKHSGRIAVFIYGSLLVYMVHLHWALGNPFLSSGAGVAVFPQAGLDLTFLLLYTIVLSSSLFWFKPAPTEETDAAAEEIMLYSNALANGLVGGICYTIMIFLHKVPDIMSFEIAMFAVYFILGVVMWRKIQINIYTIIFTLLSFGALSIGFITSMQPPESYIYLIWFSLFSLATAIWYQSKFIVAANFLIFLLVFARYSAVAGFAGMISISLGVVALISARLLNWQKDRLTIQTELMRNAYLFVALVSLPFTLWKSLPGHFVGMSWLGLTVLYYGMGLLLKNGKYRWMGHFTLLATILFILIYATTGFEPTYRILTFVMLGLVLIGLSILFKYFHSKMDSEKQQLNETNT
;
A
#
# COMPACT_ATOMS: atom_id res chain seq x y z
N MET A 1 -26.84 -6.40 -33.18
CA MET A 1 -27.19 -5.32 -32.22
C MET A 1 -27.88 -4.24 -33.04
N THR A 2 -29.19 -4.13 -32.92
CA THR A 2 -29.98 -3.08 -33.57
C THR A 2 -29.85 -1.80 -32.74
N GLU A 3 -29.26 -0.75 -33.32
CA GLU A 3 -29.26 0.61 -32.75
C GLU A 3 -30.71 1.12 -32.70
N TYR A 4 -31.22 1.31 -31.50
CA TYR A 4 -32.50 1.98 -31.28
C TYR A 4 -32.28 3.49 -31.41
N THR A 5 -33.08 4.15 -32.26
CA THR A 5 -33.04 5.62 -32.39
C THR A 5 -33.65 6.25 -31.13
N SER A 6 -33.21 7.47 -30.76
CA SER A 6 -33.67 8.17 -29.54
C SER A 6 -35.19 8.28 -29.42
N HIS A 7 -35.90 8.34 -30.55
CA HIS A 7 -37.37 8.31 -30.59
C HIS A 7 -37.96 6.99 -30.10
N GLN A 8 -37.36 5.85 -30.47
CA GLN A 8 -37.83 4.54 -30.03
C GLN A 8 -37.62 4.33 -28.52
N VAL A 9 -36.57 4.94 -27.95
CA VAL A 9 -36.33 4.94 -26.50
C VAL A 9 -37.39 5.78 -25.78
N ILE A 10 -37.75 6.94 -26.31
CA ILE A 10 -38.79 7.82 -25.72
C ILE A 10 -40.16 7.13 -25.75
N ASP A 11 -40.52 6.50 -26.88
CA ASP A 11 -41.80 5.79 -26.99
C ASP A 11 -41.85 4.56 -26.07
N TYR A 12 -40.72 3.87 -25.91
CA TYR A 12 -40.59 2.77 -24.95
C TYR A 12 -40.78 3.25 -23.51
N LEU A 13 -40.18 4.38 -23.12
CA LEU A 13 -40.33 4.99 -21.79
C LEU A 13 -41.78 5.41 -21.51
N LYS A 14 -42.46 6.03 -22.49
CA LYS A 14 -43.90 6.35 -22.37
C LYS A 14 -44.77 5.12 -22.17
N SER A 15 -44.46 4.02 -22.87
CA SER A 15 -45.19 2.76 -22.72
C SER A 15 -44.97 2.11 -21.36
N LEU A 16 -43.78 2.28 -20.77
CA LEU A 16 -43.46 1.81 -19.41
C LEU A 16 -44.22 2.62 -18.36
N ASP A 17 -44.23 3.95 -18.50
CA ASP A 17 -44.93 4.86 -17.60
C ASP A 17 -46.44 4.56 -17.55
N GLN A 18 -47.07 4.40 -18.72
CA GLN A 18 -48.50 4.01 -18.81
C GLN A 18 -48.79 2.65 -18.15
N ARG A 19 -47.89 1.67 -18.29
CA ARG A 19 -48.05 0.36 -17.66
C ARG A 19 -47.92 0.45 -16.14
N ILE A 20 -46.97 1.25 -15.65
CA ILE A 20 -46.76 1.48 -14.22
C ILE A 20 -47.99 2.19 -13.63
N SER A 21 -48.50 3.26 -14.25
CA SER A 21 -49.71 3.95 -13.77
C SER A 21 -50.92 3.01 -13.71
N SER A 22 -51.10 2.12 -14.71
CA SER A 22 -52.18 1.14 -14.69
C SER A 22 -52.05 0.08 -13.59
N LEU A 23 -50.81 -0.21 -13.15
CA LEU A 23 -50.54 -1.13 -12.04
C LEU A 23 -50.74 -0.44 -10.69
N GLU A 24 -50.36 0.83 -10.57
CA GLU A 24 -50.57 1.66 -9.37
C GLU A 24 -52.06 1.85 -9.08
N GLU A 25 -52.87 2.12 -10.11
CA GLU A 25 -54.32 2.26 -10.02
C GLU A 25 -55.00 0.95 -9.55
N ARG A 26 -54.52 -0.20 -10.04
CA ARG A 26 -55.03 -1.52 -9.62
C ARG A 26 -54.62 -1.92 -8.20
N LEU A 27 -53.51 -1.37 -7.71
CA LEU A 27 -52.97 -1.66 -6.37
C LEU A 27 -53.48 -0.69 -5.30
N GLY A 28 -54.35 0.27 -5.66
CA GLY A 28 -54.94 1.22 -4.72
C GLY A 28 -53.95 2.30 -4.24
N PHE A 29 -52.83 2.48 -4.94
CA PHE A 29 -51.99 3.65 -4.77
C PHE A 29 -52.67 4.81 -5.48
N ASN A 30 -53.52 5.55 -4.76
CA ASN A 30 -53.96 6.85 -5.24
C ASN A 30 -52.72 7.75 -5.31
N SER A 31 -52.21 7.97 -6.51
CA SER A 31 -51.28 9.06 -6.75
C SER A 31 -52.03 10.35 -6.46
N VAL A 32 -51.77 10.91 -5.27
CA VAL A 32 -51.95 12.34 -5.09
C VAL A 32 -50.93 12.96 -6.03
N SER A 33 -51.35 13.23 -7.25
CA SER A 33 -50.67 14.15 -8.13
C SER A 33 -50.73 15.51 -7.44
N GLU A 34 -49.77 15.78 -6.57
CA GLU A 34 -49.38 17.17 -6.35
C GLU A 34 -49.16 17.75 -7.74
N PRO A 35 -49.85 18.84 -8.10
CA PRO A 35 -49.60 19.48 -9.37
C PRO A 35 -48.12 19.81 -9.37
N LEU A 36 -47.38 19.19 -10.29
CA LEU A 36 -46.06 19.69 -10.65
C LEU A 36 -46.25 21.19 -10.86
N PRO A 37 -45.42 22.04 -10.23
CA PRO A 37 -45.51 23.47 -10.49
C PRO A 37 -45.49 23.63 -12.01
N GLU A 38 -46.54 24.22 -12.58
CA GLU A 38 -46.47 24.67 -13.96
C GLU A 38 -45.16 25.45 -14.06
N PRO A 39 -44.28 25.13 -15.02
CA PRO A 39 -43.15 25.99 -15.25
C PRO A 39 -43.76 27.32 -15.64
N GLU A 40 -43.77 28.27 -14.71
CA GLU A 40 -43.88 29.68 -15.06
C GLU A 40 -42.85 29.84 -16.16
N LEU A 41 -43.33 30.06 -17.37
CA LEU A 41 -42.51 30.51 -18.48
C LEU A 41 -42.16 31.96 -18.13
N ASN A 42 -41.34 32.12 -17.10
CA ASN A 42 -40.48 33.25 -16.92
C ASN A 42 -39.49 33.13 -18.07
N SER A 43 -39.93 33.58 -19.25
CA SER A 43 -39.05 34.20 -20.23
C SER A 43 -38.48 35.46 -19.57
N LYS A 44 -37.64 35.27 -18.55
CA LYS A 44 -36.47 36.12 -18.48
C LYS A 44 -35.76 35.90 -19.81
N PRO A 45 -35.39 36.98 -20.52
CA PRO A 45 -34.56 36.82 -21.68
C PRO A 45 -33.39 35.91 -21.30
N ILE A 46 -32.96 35.07 -22.23
CA ILE A 46 -31.60 34.55 -22.19
C ILE A 46 -30.73 35.81 -22.36
N ASP A 47 -30.49 36.50 -21.25
CA ASP A 47 -29.40 37.45 -21.14
C ASP A 47 -28.15 36.60 -21.23
N ASP A 48 -27.33 36.90 -22.24
CA ASP A 48 -25.92 36.49 -22.35
C ASP A 48 -25.08 37.11 -21.22
N GLU A 49 -25.57 37.09 -19.99
CA GLU A 49 -24.82 37.46 -18.79
C GLU A 49 -24.28 36.17 -18.17
N MET A 50 -22.95 36.05 -18.18
CA MET A 50 -22.21 35.06 -17.39
C MET A 50 -22.81 34.97 -15.98
N PRO A 51 -22.86 33.78 -15.35
CA PRO A 51 -23.47 33.66 -14.04
C PRO A 51 -22.74 34.59 -13.06
N ASP A 52 -23.40 35.65 -12.61
CA ASP A 52 -22.90 36.65 -11.64
C ASP A 52 -22.21 36.01 -10.43
N SER A 53 -22.65 34.80 -10.04
CA SER A 53 -22.03 34.02 -8.95
C SER A 53 -20.59 33.61 -9.24
N PHE A 54 -20.20 33.36 -10.49
CA PHE A 54 -18.85 32.96 -10.86
C PHE A 54 -17.92 34.17 -10.92
N GLU A 55 -18.36 35.29 -11.51
CA GLU A 55 -17.63 36.55 -11.52
C GLU A 55 -17.47 37.14 -10.11
N PHE A 56 -18.52 37.06 -9.29
CA PHE A 56 -18.49 37.42 -7.87
C PHE A 56 -17.55 36.50 -7.07
N ASN A 57 -17.57 35.17 -7.29
CA ASN A 57 -16.66 34.24 -6.62
C ASN A 57 -15.19 34.41 -7.07
N ILE A 58 -14.94 34.77 -8.33
CA ILE A 58 -13.61 35.14 -8.83
C ILE A 58 -13.18 36.47 -8.19
N GLY A 59 -14.06 37.45 -8.17
CA GLY A 59 -13.80 38.78 -7.63
C GLY A 59 -13.47 38.76 -6.14
N GLU A 60 -14.31 38.12 -5.33
CA GLU A 60 -14.20 38.14 -3.87
C GLU A 60 -13.13 37.19 -3.33
N TYR A 61 -13.04 35.96 -3.85
CA TYR A 61 -12.16 34.94 -3.29
C TYR A 61 -10.81 34.85 -4.02
N TRP A 62 -10.79 34.90 -5.35
CA TRP A 62 -9.55 34.74 -6.11
C TRP A 62 -8.68 35.99 -6.08
N PHE A 63 -9.22 37.20 -6.29
CA PHE A 63 -8.40 38.41 -6.23
C PHE A 63 -7.88 38.69 -4.83
N ALA A 64 -8.68 38.45 -3.78
CA ALA A 64 -8.21 38.54 -2.41
C ALA A 64 -7.06 37.57 -2.12
N TYR A 65 -7.19 36.31 -2.55
CA TYR A 65 -6.15 35.30 -2.37
C TYR A 65 -4.87 35.65 -3.13
N ILE A 66 -5.00 36.01 -4.41
CA ILE A 66 -3.87 36.43 -5.26
C ILE A 66 -3.20 37.67 -4.68
N GLY A 67 -3.97 38.66 -4.22
CA GLY A 67 -3.46 39.87 -3.59
C GLY A 67 -2.66 39.59 -2.32
N ILE A 68 -3.21 38.78 -1.41
CA ILE A 68 -2.51 38.34 -0.19
C ILE A 68 -1.23 37.58 -0.54
N PHE A 69 -1.30 36.68 -1.51
CA PHE A 69 -0.15 35.88 -1.95
C PHE A 69 0.95 36.75 -2.57
N ILE A 70 0.60 37.65 -3.50
CA ILE A 70 1.55 38.59 -4.13
C ILE A 70 2.18 39.50 -3.06
N LEU A 71 1.39 40.03 -2.13
CA LEU A 71 1.89 40.86 -1.04
C LEU A 71 2.88 40.08 -0.17
N MET A 72 2.53 38.85 0.21
CA MET A 72 3.37 37.96 1.01
C MET A 72 4.68 37.66 0.27
N VAL A 73 4.62 37.21 -0.98
CA VAL A 73 5.81 36.92 -1.81
C VAL A 73 6.66 38.15 -2.01
N GLY A 74 6.06 39.31 -2.31
CA GLY A 74 6.76 40.58 -2.43
C GLY A 74 7.52 40.95 -1.15
N CYS A 75 6.90 40.77 0.01
CA CYS A 75 7.56 40.99 1.29
C CYS A 75 8.71 40.00 1.54
N LEU A 76 8.52 38.71 1.19
CA LEU A 76 9.57 37.70 1.32
C LEU A 76 10.78 38.00 0.41
N LEU A 77 10.54 38.45 -0.82
CA LEU A 77 11.59 38.86 -1.75
C LEU A 77 12.36 40.08 -1.25
N LEU A 78 11.65 41.09 -0.74
CA LEU A 78 12.28 42.26 -0.12
C LEU A 78 13.13 41.88 1.10
N MET A 79 12.68 40.91 1.89
CA MET A 79 13.46 40.38 3.03
C MET A 79 14.70 39.59 2.59
N GLY A 80 14.60 38.86 1.48
CA GLY A 80 15.69 38.04 0.95
C GLY A 80 16.77 38.81 0.18
N HIS A 81 16.48 40.01 -0.32
CA HIS A 81 17.42 40.81 -1.12
C HIS A 81 17.65 42.17 -0.44
N PRO A 82 18.72 42.32 0.37
CA PRO A 82 19.02 43.59 1.00
C PRO A 82 19.32 44.66 -0.06
N ILE A 83 18.52 45.73 -0.05
CA ILE A 83 18.74 46.90 -0.89
C ILE A 83 20.03 47.56 -0.38
N GLY A 84 21.09 47.57 -1.19
CA GLY A 84 22.47 47.92 -0.77
C GLY A 84 22.67 49.29 -0.13
N ALA A 85 21.66 50.16 -0.08
CA ALA A 85 21.68 51.47 0.57
C ALA A 85 21.15 51.47 2.02
N PHE A 86 20.56 50.37 2.50
CA PHE A 86 19.86 50.31 3.79
C PHE A 86 20.55 49.42 4.83
N HIS A 87 20.35 49.72 6.11
CA HIS A 87 20.84 48.89 7.21
C HIS A 87 20.24 47.46 7.13
N PRO A 88 21.03 46.38 7.36
CA PRO A 88 20.60 44.99 7.14
C PRO A 88 19.33 44.54 7.88
N VAL A 89 18.97 45.21 8.98
CA VAL A 89 17.78 44.90 9.80
C VAL A 89 16.48 45.49 9.21
N ILE A 90 16.56 46.48 8.33
CA ILE A 90 15.40 47.18 7.77
C ILE A 90 14.41 46.23 7.07
N PRO A 91 14.84 45.25 6.24
CA PRO A 91 13.92 44.32 5.62
C PRO A 91 13.12 43.49 6.63
N SER A 92 13.73 43.03 7.73
CA SER A 92 13.01 42.33 8.81
C SER A 92 11.99 43.22 9.51
N VAL A 93 12.30 44.50 9.75
CA VAL A 93 11.37 45.46 10.36
C VAL A 93 10.15 45.69 9.46
N ILE A 94 10.36 45.83 8.14
CA ILE A 94 9.28 45.93 7.17
C ILE A 94 8.41 44.67 7.23
N GLY A 95 9.03 43.48 7.27
CA GLY A 95 8.33 42.21 7.41
C GLY A 95 7.44 42.14 8.63
N PHE A 96 7.95 42.50 9.81
CA PHE A 96 7.14 42.55 11.04
C PHE A 96 6.01 43.57 10.93
N THR A 97 6.28 44.75 10.37
CA THR A 97 5.28 45.82 10.24
C THR A 97 4.12 45.39 9.35
N VAL A 98 4.42 44.81 8.18
CA VAL A 98 3.40 44.29 7.27
C VAL A 98 2.63 43.14 7.91
N ALA A 99 3.32 42.21 8.57
CA ALA A 99 2.67 41.09 9.23
C ALA A 99 1.70 41.55 10.34
N ILE A 100 2.12 42.50 11.19
CA ILE A 100 1.27 43.10 12.21
C ILE A 100 0.04 43.75 11.57
N GLY A 101 0.24 44.50 10.48
CA GLY A 101 -0.85 45.09 9.71
C GLY A 101 -1.83 44.04 9.19
N MET A 102 -1.35 42.96 8.58
CA MET A 102 -2.18 41.85 8.09
C MET A 102 -2.92 41.15 9.23
N TYR A 103 -2.29 40.95 10.39
CA TYR A 103 -2.94 40.33 11.55
C TYR A 103 -4.11 41.16 12.07
N TYR A 104 -3.89 42.47 12.29
CA TYR A 104 -4.93 43.38 12.76
C TYR A 104 -6.03 43.59 11.73
N PHE A 105 -5.68 43.70 10.45
CA PHE A 105 -6.66 43.78 9.37
C PHE A 105 -7.49 42.51 9.29
N GLY A 106 -6.88 41.33 9.44
CA GLY A 106 -7.61 40.06 9.55
C GLY A 106 -8.55 40.03 10.76
N ASN A 107 -8.18 40.62 11.89
CA ASN A 107 -9.05 40.72 13.05
C ASN A 107 -10.23 41.68 12.83
N PHE A 108 -10.00 42.82 12.17
CA PHE A 108 -11.03 43.79 11.81
C PHE A 108 -12.03 43.21 10.78
N SER A 109 -11.53 42.52 9.75
CA SER A 109 -12.35 41.92 8.70
C SER A 109 -12.99 40.59 9.09
N ARG A 110 -12.79 40.09 10.32
CA ARG A 110 -13.26 38.76 10.74
C ARG A 110 -14.78 38.61 10.72
N GLU A 111 -15.49 39.67 11.10
CA GLU A 111 -16.96 39.64 11.20
C GLU A 111 -17.62 39.69 9.81
N SER A 112 -17.01 40.43 8.88
CA SER A 112 -17.53 40.62 7.52
C SER A 112 -17.03 39.55 6.53
N TYR A 113 -15.77 39.10 6.65
CA TYR A 113 -15.10 38.22 5.69
C TYR A 113 -14.24 37.17 6.38
N LYS A 114 -14.89 36.15 6.96
CA LYS A 114 -14.22 35.08 7.72
C LYS A 114 -13.13 34.34 6.93
N PHE A 115 -13.35 34.14 5.63
CA PHE A 115 -12.37 33.46 4.75
C PHE A 115 -11.11 34.32 4.54
N LEU A 116 -11.30 35.62 4.24
CA LEU A 116 -10.21 36.59 4.07
C LEU A 116 -9.37 36.72 5.34
N ALA A 117 -10.04 36.87 6.49
CA ALA A 117 -9.39 36.97 7.80
C ALA A 117 -8.46 35.78 8.08
N LEU A 118 -8.88 34.56 7.71
CA LEU A 118 -8.09 33.35 7.94
C LEU A 118 -6.78 33.32 7.13
N HIS A 119 -6.83 33.76 5.87
CA HIS A 119 -5.66 33.82 4.99
C HIS A 119 -4.71 34.95 5.38
N LEU A 120 -5.25 36.10 5.81
CA LEU A 120 -4.46 37.20 6.36
C LEU A 120 -3.70 36.78 7.62
N TRP A 121 -4.34 36.05 8.53
CA TRP A 121 -3.66 35.50 9.71
C TRP A 121 -2.56 34.50 9.31
N GLY A 122 -2.86 33.58 8.39
CA GLY A 122 -1.86 32.62 7.90
C GLY A 122 -0.63 33.32 7.30
N ALA A 123 -0.86 34.27 6.40
CA ALA A 123 0.19 35.06 5.77
C ALA A 123 0.98 35.90 6.79
N SER A 124 0.30 36.51 7.77
CA SER A 124 0.96 37.21 8.88
C SER A 124 1.93 36.30 9.63
N TYR A 125 1.52 35.08 10.00
CA TYR A 125 2.41 34.18 10.72
C TYR A 125 3.62 33.74 9.88
N ILE A 126 3.41 33.49 8.58
CA ILE A 126 4.50 33.19 7.64
C ILE A 126 5.48 34.36 7.56
N LEU A 127 4.99 35.59 7.45
CA LEU A 127 5.85 36.78 7.41
C LEU A 127 6.62 36.99 8.72
N ILE A 128 5.97 36.81 9.89
CA ILE A 128 6.66 36.88 11.20
C ILE A 128 7.77 35.82 11.27
N PHE A 129 7.50 34.61 10.77
CA PHE A 129 8.47 33.52 10.74
C PHE A 129 9.74 33.90 9.95
N PHE A 130 9.58 34.31 8.68
CA PHE A 130 10.72 34.68 7.84
C PHE A 130 11.39 35.98 8.30
N ALA A 131 10.64 36.97 8.79
CA ALA A 131 11.20 38.19 9.36
C ALA A 131 12.09 37.89 10.58
N THR A 132 11.67 36.93 11.42
CA THR A 132 12.44 36.47 12.59
C THR A 132 13.72 35.75 12.16
N ASP A 133 13.63 34.78 11.25
CA ASP A 133 14.81 34.07 10.75
C ASP A 133 15.84 35.05 10.16
N GLN A 134 15.38 35.96 9.30
CA GLN A 134 16.24 36.97 8.68
C GLN A 134 16.85 37.94 9.70
N LEU A 135 16.09 38.36 10.72
CA LEU A 135 16.59 39.26 11.75
C LEU A 135 17.83 38.66 12.43
N PHE A 136 17.77 37.38 12.81
CA PHE A 136 18.90 36.70 13.44
C PHE A 136 20.07 36.47 12.48
N GLN A 137 19.82 36.27 11.19
CA GLN A 137 20.88 36.19 10.18
C GLN A 137 21.62 37.54 10.03
N TYR A 138 20.88 38.66 9.98
CA TYR A 138 21.44 39.99 9.75
C TYR A 138 22.10 40.64 10.96
N ILE A 139 21.62 40.36 12.18
CA ILE A 139 22.26 40.88 13.40
C ILE A 139 23.67 40.28 13.57
N GLY A 140 24.01 39.21 12.83
CA GLY A 140 25.38 38.70 12.76
C GLY A 140 25.90 38.14 14.08
N LEU A 141 25.00 37.87 15.03
CA LEU A 141 25.29 37.15 16.27
C LEU A 141 25.55 35.68 15.90
N LYS A 142 26.72 35.39 15.31
CA LYS A 142 27.21 34.01 15.08
C LYS A 142 27.69 33.39 16.39
N SER A 143 26.90 33.55 17.45
CA SER A 143 27.08 32.86 18.72
C SER A 143 26.15 31.66 18.75
N VAL A 144 26.64 30.56 19.31
CA VAL A 144 25.86 29.35 19.58
C VAL A 144 24.54 29.71 20.32
N THR A 145 24.59 30.66 21.25
CA THR A 145 23.41 31.12 22.00
C THR A 145 22.35 31.81 21.13
N ALA A 146 22.76 32.58 20.13
CA ALA A 146 21.85 33.28 19.24
C ALA A 146 21.18 32.34 18.22
N GLU A 147 21.89 31.29 17.78
CA GLU A 147 21.28 30.22 16.96
C GLU A 147 20.17 29.49 17.71
N TYR A 148 20.42 29.07 18.96
CA TYR A 148 19.37 28.46 19.78
C TYR A 148 18.18 29.39 20.05
N LEU A 149 18.43 30.69 20.24
CA LEU A 149 17.37 31.68 20.45
C LEU A 149 16.52 31.87 19.19
N ARG A 150 17.15 31.90 18.01
CA ARG A 150 16.45 31.91 16.71
C ARG A 150 15.58 30.66 16.57
N ASP A 151 16.17 29.48 16.76
CA ASP A 151 15.49 28.20 16.58
C ASP A 151 14.29 28.05 17.54
N ALA A 152 14.47 28.45 18.81
CA ALA A 152 13.39 28.52 19.79
C ALA A 152 12.30 29.52 19.41
N GLY A 153 12.67 30.68 18.85
CA GLY A 153 11.74 31.68 18.34
C GLY A 153 10.89 31.16 17.17
N LEU A 154 11.50 30.45 16.23
CA LEU A 154 10.80 29.84 15.09
C LEU A 154 9.80 28.76 15.55
N LEU A 155 10.21 27.89 16.50
CA LEU A 155 9.32 26.91 17.11
C LEU A 155 8.18 27.56 17.91
N LEU A 156 8.47 28.65 18.62
CA LEU A 156 7.47 29.42 19.37
C LEU A 156 6.40 29.97 18.42
N ILE A 157 6.80 30.53 17.27
CA ILE A 157 5.85 31.01 16.26
C ILE A 157 4.94 29.87 15.81
N GLY A 158 5.51 28.71 15.44
CA GLY A 158 4.75 27.51 15.06
C GLY A 158 3.75 27.07 16.14
N ALA A 159 4.15 27.10 17.41
CA ALA A 159 3.29 26.79 18.56
C ALA A 159 2.17 27.83 18.76
N LEU A 160 2.46 29.12 18.58
CA LEU A 160 1.44 30.18 18.63
C LEU A 160 0.38 29.99 17.55
N VAL A 161 0.80 29.66 16.31
CA VAL A 161 -0.14 29.34 15.22
C VAL A 161 -1.01 28.15 15.59
N TRP A 162 -0.43 27.10 16.17
CA TRP A 162 -1.17 25.92 16.62
C TRP A 162 -2.26 26.26 17.65
N ILE A 163 -1.89 27.03 18.68
CA ILE A 163 -2.82 27.47 19.73
C ILE A 163 -3.95 28.28 19.10
N ASN A 164 -3.61 29.23 18.21
CA ASN A 164 -4.60 30.06 17.56
C ASN A 164 -5.52 29.24 16.63
N SER A 165 -4.96 28.29 15.91
CA SER A 165 -5.70 27.38 15.05
C SER A 165 -6.75 26.57 15.81
N ASN A 166 -6.40 26.07 16.99
CA ASN A 166 -7.33 25.35 17.86
C ASN A 166 -8.44 26.27 18.39
N ARG A 167 -8.12 27.52 18.75
CA ARG A 167 -9.12 28.53 19.16
C ARG A 167 -10.11 28.86 18.03
N HIS A 168 -9.63 29.00 16.80
CA HIS A 168 -10.46 29.32 15.64
C HIS A 168 -11.07 28.11 14.92
N LYS A 169 -10.81 26.91 15.43
CA LYS A 169 -11.19 25.63 14.82
C LYS A 169 -10.83 25.52 13.32
N SER A 170 -9.64 25.98 12.92
CA SER A 170 -9.24 26.05 11.50
C SER A 170 -8.35 24.88 11.05
N SER A 171 -8.73 24.17 9.98
CA SER A 171 -7.86 23.16 9.35
C SER A 171 -6.66 23.80 8.65
N TYR A 172 -6.85 24.98 8.05
CA TYR A 172 -5.81 25.71 7.33
C TYR A 172 -4.69 26.19 8.27
N LEU A 173 -5.03 26.81 9.40
CA LEU A 173 -4.02 27.26 10.36
C LEU A 173 -3.28 26.08 11.02
N ASN A 174 -3.91 24.92 11.16
CA ASN A 174 -3.21 23.69 11.58
C ASN A 174 -2.17 23.30 10.54
N ALA A 175 -2.54 23.30 9.25
CA ALA A 175 -1.60 23.00 8.17
C ALA A 175 -0.43 23.99 8.18
N VAL A 176 -0.69 25.31 8.23
CA VAL A 176 0.35 26.35 8.33
C VAL A 176 1.27 26.12 9.53
N SER A 177 0.71 25.83 10.70
CA SER A 177 1.51 25.53 11.90
C SER A 177 2.43 24.31 11.70
N LEU A 178 1.89 23.19 11.18
CA LEU A 178 2.67 21.99 10.89
C LEU A 178 3.77 22.29 9.86
N THR A 179 3.48 23.07 8.81
CA THR A 179 4.46 23.49 7.81
C THR A 179 5.58 24.30 8.44
N LEU A 180 5.27 25.30 9.27
CA LEU A 180 6.27 26.15 9.91
C LEU A 180 7.16 25.36 10.88
N VAL A 181 6.59 24.48 11.68
CA VAL A 181 7.37 23.61 12.59
C VAL A 181 8.25 22.65 11.80
N ALA A 182 7.72 22.03 10.73
CA ALA A 182 8.48 21.13 9.89
C ALA A 182 9.60 21.86 9.10
N PHE A 183 9.33 23.06 8.61
CA PHE A 183 10.32 23.91 7.95
C PHE A 183 11.42 24.36 8.92
N THR A 184 11.07 24.64 10.18
CA THR A 184 12.05 24.91 11.24
C THR A 184 13.04 23.75 11.40
N ALA A 185 12.57 22.50 11.28
CA ALA A 185 13.45 21.32 11.33
C ALA A 185 14.52 21.33 10.22
N LEU A 186 14.17 21.82 9.02
CA LEU A 186 15.08 21.99 7.89
C LEU A 186 16.09 23.11 8.13
N VAL A 187 15.65 24.23 8.71
CA VAL A 187 16.51 25.40 9.02
C VAL A 187 17.54 25.06 10.10
N ILE A 188 17.15 24.34 11.15
CA ILE A 188 18.06 23.93 12.23
C ILE A 188 19.16 23.01 11.69
N ASN A 189 18.79 22.06 10.82
CA ASN A 189 19.70 21.11 10.17
C ASN A 189 20.68 20.40 11.10
N ARG A 190 20.27 20.10 12.34
CA ARG A 190 21.05 19.33 13.33
C ARG A 190 20.37 17.98 13.53
N PRO A 191 21.03 16.84 13.25
CA PRO A 191 20.34 15.56 13.05
C PRO A 191 19.36 15.16 14.15
N SER A 192 19.80 15.12 15.41
CA SER A 192 18.94 14.70 16.52
C SER A 192 17.77 15.65 16.78
N ILE A 193 17.98 16.95 16.58
CA ILE A 193 16.94 17.97 16.80
C ILE A 193 15.94 17.94 15.65
N THR A 194 16.42 17.89 14.40
CA THR A 194 15.57 17.81 13.21
C THR A 194 14.66 16.57 13.25
N LEU A 195 15.22 15.39 13.53
CA LEU A 195 14.45 14.15 13.66
C LEU A 195 13.43 14.22 14.82
N ALA A 196 13.80 14.80 15.95
CA ALA A 196 12.88 15.00 17.08
C ALA A 196 11.72 15.96 16.73
N ILE A 197 11.98 17.03 15.99
CA ILE A 197 10.95 17.97 15.54
C ILE A 197 10.01 17.30 14.55
N ILE A 198 10.53 16.57 13.56
CA ILE A 198 9.70 15.83 12.59
C ILE A 198 8.82 14.80 13.31
N LEU A 199 9.37 14.08 14.30
CA LEU A 199 8.59 13.20 15.16
C LEU A 199 7.49 13.97 15.91
N GLY A 200 7.81 15.16 16.43
CA GLY A 200 6.86 16.08 17.04
C GLY A 200 5.73 16.50 16.10
N VAL A 201 6.04 16.78 14.83
CA VAL A 201 5.05 17.08 13.78
C VAL A 201 4.13 15.88 13.53
N ALA A 202 4.67 14.66 13.51
CA ALA A 202 3.87 13.44 13.41
C ALA A 202 2.92 13.28 14.61
N MET A 203 3.42 13.52 15.84
CA MET A 203 2.59 13.48 17.05
C MET A 203 1.50 14.57 17.05
N LEU A 204 1.83 15.80 16.65
CA LEU A 204 0.87 16.90 16.53
C LEU A 204 -0.21 16.59 15.49
N THR A 205 0.17 15.97 14.37
CA THR A 205 -0.76 15.53 13.33
C THR A 205 -1.79 14.54 13.90
N VAL A 206 -1.33 13.54 14.66
CA VAL A 206 -2.22 12.57 15.34
C VAL A 206 -3.06 13.25 16.43
N TYR A 207 -2.49 14.19 17.17
CA TYR A 207 -3.21 14.96 18.20
C TYR A 207 -4.36 15.79 17.59
N ALA A 208 -4.09 16.52 16.49
CA ALA A 208 -5.13 17.28 15.79
C ALA A 208 -6.25 16.37 15.31
N PHE A 209 -5.89 15.20 14.76
CA PHE A 209 -6.89 14.22 14.37
C PHE A 209 -7.74 13.75 15.55
N LYS A 210 -7.09 13.29 16.64
CA LYS A 210 -7.75 12.78 17.83
C LYS A 210 -8.73 13.79 18.45
N HIS A 211 -8.35 15.07 18.51
CA HIS A 211 -9.14 16.09 19.21
C HIS A 211 -10.18 16.78 18.33
N SER A 212 -9.94 16.89 17.02
CA SER A 212 -10.78 17.70 16.13
C SER A 212 -11.43 16.93 14.99
N GLY A 213 -11.11 15.64 14.81
CA GLY A 213 -11.67 14.78 13.75
C GLY A 213 -11.25 15.19 12.33
N ARG A 214 -10.31 16.14 12.18
CA ARG A 214 -9.96 16.72 10.88
C ARG A 214 -9.07 15.79 10.05
N ILE A 215 -9.69 14.94 9.24
CA ILE A 215 -8.99 13.98 8.36
C ILE A 215 -8.04 14.69 7.38
N ALA A 216 -8.42 15.84 6.81
CA ALA A 216 -7.57 16.59 5.88
C ALA A 216 -6.22 17.02 6.50
N VAL A 217 -6.22 17.41 7.78
CA VAL A 217 -4.99 17.75 8.52
C VAL A 217 -4.11 16.52 8.72
N PHE A 218 -4.74 15.36 8.99
CA PHE A 218 -4.02 14.09 9.13
C PHE A 218 -3.33 13.69 7.82
N ILE A 219 -4.04 13.74 6.68
CA ILE A 219 -3.48 13.42 5.36
C ILE A 219 -2.30 14.35 5.06
N TYR A 220 -2.52 15.67 5.17
CA TYR A 220 -1.50 16.67 4.91
C TYR A 220 -0.26 16.48 5.80
N GLY A 221 -0.46 16.37 7.12
CA GLY A 221 0.63 16.20 8.08
C GLY A 221 1.41 14.90 7.88
N SER A 222 0.74 13.81 7.52
CA SER A 222 1.40 12.52 7.24
C SER A 222 2.33 12.63 6.03
N LEU A 223 1.86 13.22 4.92
CA LEU A 223 2.69 13.45 3.73
C LEU A 223 3.84 14.43 4.03
N LEU A 224 3.56 15.49 4.78
CA LEU A 224 4.55 16.49 5.17
C LEU A 224 5.71 15.87 5.95
N VAL A 225 5.43 14.98 6.91
CA VAL A 225 6.47 14.29 7.71
C VAL A 225 7.46 13.55 6.83
N TYR A 226 6.98 12.73 5.90
CA TYR A 226 7.85 11.97 5.00
C TYR A 226 8.57 12.86 3.98
N MET A 227 7.89 13.87 3.44
CA MET A 227 8.51 14.84 2.51
C MET A 227 9.64 15.62 3.17
N VAL A 228 9.42 16.14 4.38
CA VAL A 228 10.44 16.92 5.12
C VAL A 228 11.60 16.03 5.54
N HIS A 229 11.33 14.79 5.98
CA HIS A 229 12.40 13.84 6.27
C HIS A 229 13.26 13.54 5.04
N LEU A 230 12.64 13.22 3.89
CA LEU A 230 13.39 12.99 2.65
C LEU A 230 14.19 14.22 2.23
N HIS A 231 13.59 15.42 2.31
CA HIS A 231 14.28 16.65 1.95
C HIS A 231 15.53 16.87 2.80
N TRP A 232 15.39 16.66 4.12
CA TRP A 232 16.50 16.75 5.07
C TRP A 232 17.57 15.67 4.83
N ALA A 233 17.15 14.41 4.72
CA ALA A 233 18.05 13.27 4.61
C ALA A 233 18.86 13.27 3.30
N LEU A 234 18.37 13.96 2.26
CA LEU A 234 19.06 14.15 0.98
C LEU A 234 19.95 15.40 0.93
N GLY A 235 20.16 16.05 2.08
CA GLY A 235 21.08 17.18 2.21
C GLY A 235 20.47 18.53 1.84
N ASN A 236 19.13 18.67 1.93
CA ASN A 236 18.39 19.88 1.57
C ASN A 236 18.67 20.38 0.13
N PRO A 237 18.41 19.56 -0.91
CA PRO A 237 18.84 19.83 -2.29
C PRO A 237 18.30 21.14 -2.90
N PHE A 238 17.22 21.70 -2.36
CA PHE A 238 16.66 22.98 -2.80
C PHE A 238 17.27 24.20 -2.10
N LEU A 239 17.81 24.01 -0.89
CA LEU A 239 18.37 25.09 -0.08
C LEU A 239 19.90 25.12 -0.13
N SER A 240 20.56 23.98 -0.38
CA SER A 240 22.01 23.91 -0.55
C SER A 240 22.41 24.33 -1.97
N SER A 241 22.95 25.52 -2.13
CA SER A 241 23.45 26.06 -3.40
C SER A 241 24.73 25.35 -3.86
N GLY A 242 24.58 24.20 -4.54
CA GLY A 242 25.62 23.61 -5.40
C GLY A 242 26.18 22.24 -4.99
N ALA A 243 25.78 21.66 -3.87
CA ALA A 243 26.08 20.27 -3.58
C ALA A 243 24.98 19.39 -4.18
N GLY A 244 25.35 18.34 -4.93
CA GLY A 244 24.39 17.31 -5.36
C GLY A 244 23.73 16.61 -4.17
N VAL A 245 22.87 15.63 -4.44
CA VAL A 245 22.20 14.83 -3.40
C VAL A 245 23.24 14.29 -2.41
N ALA A 246 23.15 14.72 -1.15
CA ALA A 246 24.06 14.34 -0.06
C ALA A 246 23.28 13.56 1.00
N VAL A 247 23.39 12.23 0.95
CA VAL A 247 22.68 11.34 1.87
C VAL A 247 23.27 11.48 3.28
N PHE A 248 22.40 11.65 4.29
CA PHE A 248 22.80 11.71 5.69
C PHE A 248 23.63 10.47 6.09
N PRO A 249 24.80 10.63 6.74
CA PRO A 249 25.75 9.52 6.90
C PRO A 249 25.30 8.41 7.87
N GLN A 250 24.34 8.65 8.77
CA GLN A 250 23.95 7.67 9.80
C GLN A 250 22.65 6.95 9.42
N ALA A 251 22.76 5.94 8.55
CA ALA A 251 21.65 5.11 8.08
C ALA A 251 20.77 4.56 9.22
N GLY A 252 21.39 4.16 10.32
CA GLY A 252 20.69 3.63 11.49
C GLY A 252 19.66 4.59 12.08
N LEU A 253 20.03 5.86 12.27
CA LEU A 253 19.10 6.86 12.80
C LEU A 253 18.02 7.22 11.78
N ASP A 254 18.41 7.41 10.52
CA ASP A 254 17.50 7.77 9.44
C ASP A 254 16.34 6.76 9.31
N LEU A 255 16.69 5.49 9.10
CA LEU A 255 15.74 4.41 8.87
C LEU A 255 14.90 4.12 10.13
N THR A 256 15.50 4.22 11.32
CA THR A 256 14.76 4.03 12.59
C THR A 256 13.67 5.08 12.75
N PHE A 257 13.97 6.35 12.45
CA PHE A 257 12.98 7.42 12.59
C PHE A 257 11.85 7.30 11.57
N LEU A 258 12.12 6.86 10.34
CA LEU A 258 11.06 6.54 9.36
C LEU A 258 10.07 5.51 9.92
N LEU A 259 10.56 4.43 10.54
CA LEU A 259 9.70 3.43 11.19
C LEU A 259 8.95 4.00 12.41
N LEU A 260 9.60 4.85 13.21
CA LEU A 260 8.95 5.52 14.34
C LEU A 260 7.80 6.43 13.88
N TYR A 261 7.97 7.18 12.78
CA TYR A 261 6.88 7.96 12.20
C TYR A 261 5.73 7.06 11.77
N THR A 262 6.04 5.92 11.13
CA THR A 262 5.02 4.95 10.75
C THR A 262 4.21 4.45 11.94
N ILE A 263 4.86 4.16 13.06
CA ILE A 263 4.20 3.73 14.31
C ILE A 263 3.33 4.85 14.87
N VAL A 264 3.86 6.07 14.99
CA VAL A 264 3.13 7.23 15.53
C VAL A 264 1.91 7.54 14.67
N LEU A 265 2.07 7.68 13.35
CA LEU A 265 0.96 7.99 12.44
C LEU A 265 -0.07 6.86 12.37
N SER A 266 0.34 5.59 12.49
CA SER A 266 -0.59 4.45 12.57
C SER A 266 -1.42 4.47 13.84
N SER A 267 -0.92 5.10 14.91
CA SER A 267 -1.63 5.14 16.18
C SER A 267 -2.97 5.91 16.11
N SER A 268 -3.16 6.77 15.09
CA SER A 268 -4.41 7.48 14.85
C SER A 268 -5.61 6.55 14.70
N LEU A 269 -5.41 5.35 14.14
CA LEU A 269 -6.44 4.31 13.95
C LEU A 269 -6.94 3.72 15.28
N PHE A 270 -6.18 3.86 16.38
CA PHE A 270 -6.66 3.43 17.70
C PHE A 270 -7.72 4.36 18.26
N TRP A 271 -7.61 5.65 17.93
CA TRP A 271 -8.45 6.71 18.47
C TRP A 271 -9.66 7.02 17.59
N PHE A 272 -9.70 6.48 16.38
CA PHE A 272 -10.87 6.53 15.54
C PHE A 272 -12.00 5.70 16.19
N LYS A 273 -13.09 6.38 16.55
CA LYS A 273 -14.35 5.77 17.01
C LYS A 273 -15.42 6.14 15.98
N PRO A 274 -15.81 5.22 15.10
CA PRO A 274 -17.04 5.42 14.34
C PRO A 274 -18.20 5.30 15.35
N ALA A 275 -19.05 6.33 15.44
CA ALA A 275 -20.38 6.14 15.98
C ALA A 275 -21.20 5.56 14.81
N PRO A 276 -21.59 4.27 14.83
CA PRO A 276 -22.12 3.62 13.63
C PRO A 276 -23.62 3.90 13.47
N THR A 277 -24.04 5.16 13.61
CA THR A 277 -25.45 5.56 13.56
C THR A 277 -25.84 6.20 12.23
N GLU A 278 -24.88 6.69 11.43
CA GLU A 278 -25.15 7.36 10.14
C GLU A 278 -24.20 6.89 9.02
N GLU A 279 -24.69 6.88 7.77
CA GLU A 279 -23.97 6.50 6.55
C GLU A 279 -22.72 7.39 6.28
N THR A 280 -22.78 8.63 6.76
CA THR A 280 -21.69 9.62 6.73
C THR A 280 -20.48 9.21 7.58
N ASP A 281 -20.70 8.52 8.70
CA ASP A 281 -19.63 8.08 9.61
C ASP A 281 -18.86 6.87 9.05
N ALA A 282 -19.52 6.02 8.26
CA ALA A 282 -18.89 4.90 7.56
C ALA A 282 -17.94 5.38 6.45
N ALA A 283 -18.35 6.39 5.67
CA ALA A 283 -17.49 6.99 4.65
C ALA A 283 -16.24 7.64 5.26
N ALA A 284 -16.37 8.32 6.40
CA ALA A 284 -15.24 8.91 7.12
C ALA A 284 -14.26 7.84 7.64
N GLU A 285 -14.76 6.69 8.09
CA GLU A 285 -13.94 5.54 8.49
C GLU A 285 -13.12 5.01 7.32
N GLU A 286 -13.77 4.76 6.19
CA GLU A 286 -13.09 4.28 5.00
C GLU A 286 -12.01 5.26 4.55
N ILE A 287 -12.34 6.55 4.42
CA ILE A 287 -11.38 7.59 4.02
C ILE A 287 -10.18 7.59 4.97
N MET A 288 -10.38 7.46 6.27
CA MET A 288 -9.28 7.39 7.24
C MET A 288 -8.41 6.13 7.03
N LEU A 289 -9.02 4.96 6.85
CA LEU A 289 -8.29 3.71 6.61
C LEU A 289 -7.49 3.77 5.30
N TYR A 290 -8.09 4.25 4.22
CA TYR A 290 -7.40 4.45 2.94
C TYR A 290 -6.27 5.47 3.06
N SER A 291 -6.52 6.59 3.74
CA SER A 291 -5.54 7.65 3.93
C SER A 291 -4.33 7.16 4.72
N ASN A 292 -4.54 6.41 5.80
CA ASN A 292 -3.44 5.84 6.58
C ASN A 292 -2.71 4.75 5.78
N ALA A 293 -3.44 3.88 5.08
CA ALA A 293 -2.82 2.84 4.25
C ALA A 293 -1.96 3.43 3.12
N LEU A 294 -2.42 4.51 2.48
CA LEU A 294 -1.72 5.17 1.39
C LEU A 294 -0.58 6.07 1.90
N ALA A 295 -0.90 7.08 2.71
CA ALA A 295 0.07 8.09 3.12
C ALA A 295 1.08 7.57 4.15
N ASN A 296 0.67 6.64 5.02
CA ASN A 296 1.56 6.09 6.03
C ASN A 296 2.15 4.74 5.63
N GLY A 297 1.31 3.83 5.13
CA GLY A 297 1.76 2.52 4.66
C GLY A 297 2.63 2.64 3.42
N LEU A 298 2.02 3.00 2.29
CA LEU A 298 2.67 2.99 0.98
C LEU A 298 3.75 4.07 0.84
N VAL A 299 3.43 5.35 1.13
CA VAL A 299 4.42 6.43 1.02
C VAL A 299 5.55 6.24 2.03
N GLY A 300 5.25 5.94 3.29
CA GLY A 300 6.28 5.67 4.30
C GLY A 300 7.18 4.48 3.93
N GLY A 301 6.58 3.40 3.40
CA GLY A 301 7.32 2.22 2.98
C GLY A 301 8.23 2.50 1.79
N ILE A 302 7.74 3.23 0.79
CA ILE A 302 8.54 3.67 -0.36
C ILE A 302 9.68 4.58 0.10
N CYS A 303 9.43 5.53 1.01
CA CYS A 303 10.48 6.41 1.54
C CYS A 303 11.58 5.58 2.22
N TYR A 304 11.21 4.60 3.06
CA TYR A 304 12.14 3.69 3.71
C TYR A 304 12.98 2.92 2.69
N THR A 305 12.33 2.30 1.70
CA THR A 305 13.03 1.52 0.65
C THR A 305 13.90 2.41 -0.25
N ILE A 306 13.53 3.65 -0.53
CA ILE A 306 14.40 4.58 -1.26
C ILE A 306 15.64 4.89 -0.42
N MET A 307 15.44 5.23 0.85
CA MET A 307 16.54 5.62 1.73
C MET A 307 17.53 4.48 1.98
N ILE A 308 17.06 3.24 2.17
CA ILE A 308 17.97 2.10 2.39
C ILE A 308 18.91 1.87 1.19
N PHE A 309 18.41 1.99 -0.04
CA PHE A 309 19.24 1.88 -1.25
C PHE A 309 20.16 3.08 -1.44
N LEU A 310 19.71 4.29 -1.10
CA LEU A 310 20.55 5.50 -1.20
C LEU A 310 21.71 5.49 -0.20
N HIS A 311 21.53 4.91 0.99
CA HIS A 311 22.61 4.75 1.97
C HIS A 311 23.69 3.75 1.55
N LYS A 312 23.39 2.86 0.59
CA LYS A 312 24.31 1.80 0.12
C LYS A 312 24.91 1.00 1.29
N VAL A 313 24.07 0.69 2.28
CA VAL A 313 24.48 -0.09 3.47
C VAL A 313 24.92 -1.50 3.04
N PRO A 314 26.04 -2.02 3.59
CA PRO A 314 26.58 -3.33 3.19
C PRO A 314 25.72 -4.50 3.68
N ASP A 315 25.03 -4.35 4.83
CA ASP A 315 24.06 -5.30 5.34
C ASP A 315 22.68 -4.64 5.43
N ILE A 316 21.82 -4.99 4.48
CA ILE A 316 20.45 -4.48 4.35
C ILE A 316 19.48 -5.36 5.15
N MET A 317 19.84 -6.62 5.43
CA MET A 317 18.95 -7.62 6.05
C MET A 317 18.40 -7.15 7.39
N SER A 318 19.26 -6.63 8.27
CA SER A 318 18.87 -6.19 9.62
C SER A 318 17.79 -5.09 9.56
N PHE A 319 17.91 -4.17 8.59
CA PHE A 319 16.94 -3.10 8.37
C PHE A 319 15.63 -3.60 7.74
N GLU A 320 15.71 -4.54 6.81
CA GLU A 320 14.50 -5.13 6.19
C GLU A 320 13.73 -6.01 7.18
N ILE A 321 14.42 -6.69 8.11
CA ILE A 321 13.79 -7.40 9.23
C ILE A 321 13.07 -6.41 10.15
N ALA A 322 13.66 -5.24 10.44
CA ALA A 322 13.01 -4.22 11.24
C ALA A 322 11.75 -3.67 10.56
N MET A 323 11.83 -3.37 9.26
CA MET A 323 10.67 -2.94 8.47
C MET A 323 9.59 -4.02 8.44
N PHE A 324 9.96 -5.28 8.17
CA PHE A 324 9.05 -6.43 8.23
C PHE A 324 8.35 -6.49 9.59
N ALA A 325 9.11 -6.44 10.69
CA ALA A 325 8.55 -6.54 12.03
C ALA A 325 7.54 -5.41 12.33
N VAL A 326 7.91 -4.15 12.05
CA VAL A 326 7.02 -3.00 12.31
C VAL A 326 5.75 -3.09 11.48
N TYR A 327 5.87 -3.27 10.16
CA TYR A 327 4.72 -3.30 9.25
C TYR A 327 3.84 -4.53 9.50
N PHE A 328 4.44 -5.70 9.74
CA PHE A 328 3.70 -6.92 10.03
C PHE A 328 2.95 -6.82 11.36
N ILE A 329 3.59 -6.34 12.44
CA ILE A 329 2.94 -6.16 13.74
C ILE A 329 1.77 -5.17 13.63
N LEU A 330 1.95 -4.05 12.94
CA LEU A 330 0.86 -3.09 12.71
C LEU A 330 -0.30 -3.73 11.91
N GLY A 331 0.02 -4.53 10.89
CA GLY A 331 -0.97 -5.31 10.15
C GLY A 331 -1.73 -6.29 11.04
N VAL A 332 -1.05 -7.04 11.90
CA VAL A 332 -1.66 -7.99 12.87
C VAL A 332 -2.56 -7.27 13.86
N VAL A 333 -2.08 -6.15 14.42
CA VAL A 333 -2.84 -5.39 15.43
C VAL A 333 -4.11 -4.81 14.82
N MET A 334 -4.03 -4.25 13.60
CA MET A 334 -5.22 -3.71 12.93
C MET A 334 -6.18 -4.79 12.47
N TRP A 335 -5.69 -5.93 12.00
CA TRP A 335 -6.55 -7.08 11.68
C TRP A 335 -7.38 -7.52 12.89
N ARG A 336 -6.78 -7.60 14.08
CA ARG A 336 -7.50 -7.97 15.32
C ARG A 336 -8.57 -6.93 15.72
N LYS A 337 -8.38 -5.66 15.35
CA LYS A 337 -9.25 -4.56 15.79
C LYS A 337 -10.37 -4.26 14.78
N ILE A 338 -10.04 -4.16 13.50
CA ILE A 338 -10.90 -3.60 12.43
C ILE A 338 -11.21 -4.67 11.35
N GLN A 339 -10.89 -5.95 11.61
CA GLN A 339 -10.99 -7.05 10.62
C GLN A 339 -10.09 -6.80 9.38
N ILE A 340 -10.28 -7.56 8.31
CA ILE A 340 -9.55 -7.34 7.05
C ILE A 340 -10.03 -6.04 6.40
N ASN A 341 -9.10 -5.13 6.20
CA ASN A 341 -9.30 -3.90 5.44
C ASN A 341 -8.08 -3.61 4.55
N ILE A 342 -8.17 -2.55 3.76
CA ILE A 342 -7.09 -2.10 2.88
C ILE A 342 -5.77 -1.86 3.62
N TYR A 343 -5.83 -1.32 4.85
CA TYR A 343 -4.67 -1.08 5.70
C TYR A 343 -3.94 -2.37 6.02
N THR A 344 -4.66 -3.37 6.52
CA THR A 344 -4.11 -4.69 6.87
C THR A 344 -3.43 -5.32 5.65
N ILE A 345 -4.06 -5.23 4.48
CA ILE A 345 -3.52 -5.78 3.23
C ILE A 345 -2.23 -5.06 2.84
N ILE A 346 -2.24 -3.73 2.75
CA ILE A 346 -1.07 -2.95 2.31
C ILE A 346 0.11 -3.14 3.26
N PHE A 347 -0.12 -3.03 4.58
CA PHE A 347 0.96 -3.18 5.55
C PHE A 347 1.58 -4.59 5.52
N THR A 348 0.75 -5.62 5.37
CA THR A 348 1.24 -7.00 5.30
C THR A 348 2.02 -7.25 4.01
N LEU A 349 1.53 -6.78 2.86
CA LEU A 349 2.23 -6.92 1.59
C LEU A 349 3.57 -6.16 1.59
N LEU A 350 3.61 -4.95 2.15
CA LEU A 350 4.86 -4.20 2.31
C LEU A 350 5.85 -4.92 3.23
N SER A 351 5.38 -5.53 4.33
CA SER A 351 6.24 -6.34 5.20
C SER A 351 6.85 -7.53 4.44
N PHE A 352 6.05 -8.24 3.63
CA PHE A 352 6.54 -9.35 2.82
C PHE A 352 7.50 -8.90 1.72
N GLY A 353 7.23 -7.72 1.14
CA GLY A 353 8.13 -7.05 0.21
C GLY A 353 9.48 -6.76 0.83
N ALA A 354 9.50 -6.16 2.03
CA ALA A 354 10.70 -5.83 2.79
C ALA A 354 11.60 -7.06 2.98
N LEU A 355 11.06 -8.13 3.56
CA LEU A 355 11.82 -9.37 3.79
C LEU A 355 12.30 -10.00 2.47
N SER A 356 11.49 -9.93 1.41
CA SER A 356 11.87 -10.43 0.08
C SER A 356 13.05 -9.64 -0.51
N ILE A 357 13.04 -8.31 -0.37
CA ILE A 357 14.15 -7.44 -0.76
C ILE A 357 15.41 -7.79 0.06
N GLY A 358 15.26 -7.99 1.36
CA GLY A 358 16.35 -8.42 2.25
C GLY A 358 17.02 -9.71 1.75
N PHE A 359 16.24 -10.75 1.45
CA PHE A 359 16.78 -12.01 0.91
C PHE A 359 17.49 -11.83 -0.44
N ILE A 360 16.91 -11.06 -1.36
CA ILE A 360 17.47 -10.87 -2.70
C ILE A 360 18.80 -10.10 -2.65
N THR A 361 18.89 -9.10 -1.78
CA THR A 361 20.04 -8.19 -1.72
C THR A 361 21.17 -8.72 -0.85
N SER A 362 20.86 -9.44 0.22
CA SER A 362 21.86 -9.89 1.20
C SER A 362 22.40 -11.29 0.92
N MET A 363 21.73 -12.08 0.07
CA MET A 363 22.13 -13.45 -0.24
C MET A 363 22.43 -13.61 -1.73
N GLN A 364 23.51 -14.34 -2.04
CA GLN A 364 23.86 -14.62 -3.43
C GLN A 364 22.91 -15.64 -4.05
N PRO A 365 22.51 -15.46 -5.31
CA PRO A 365 21.89 -16.54 -6.06
C PRO A 365 22.84 -17.76 -6.07
N PRO A 366 22.34 -18.97 -5.77
CA PRO A 366 20.93 -19.32 -5.87
C PRO A 366 20.23 -19.50 -4.50
N GLU A 367 20.92 -19.23 -3.39
CA GLU A 367 20.41 -19.41 -2.01
C GLU A 367 19.21 -18.53 -1.70
N SER A 368 19.21 -17.28 -2.17
CA SER A 368 18.09 -16.34 -1.99
C SER A 368 16.74 -16.91 -2.45
N TYR A 369 16.74 -17.74 -3.50
CA TYR A 369 15.53 -18.39 -3.99
C TYR A 369 14.96 -19.41 -3.00
N ILE A 370 15.81 -20.13 -2.25
CA ILE A 370 15.35 -21.09 -1.22
C ILE A 370 14.53 -20.34 -0.19
N TYR A 371 15.08 -19.24 0.34
CA TYR A 371 14.40 -18.45 1.36
C TYR A 371 13.11 -17.83 0.84
N LEU A 372 13.09 -17.29 -0.38
CA LEU A 372 11.86 -16.75 -0.98
C LEU A 372 10.77 -17.81 -1.18
N ILE A 373 11.15 -19.02 -1.61
CA ILE A 373 10.22 -20.14 -1.80
C ILE A 373 9.64 -20.57 -0.45
N TRP A 374 10.46 -20.79 0.57
CA TRP A 374 9.96 -21.18 1.88
C TRP A 374 9.17 -20.07 2.56
N PHE A 375 9.56 -18.82 2.36
CA PHE A 375 8.83 -17.65 2.86
C PHE A 375 7.44 -17.51 2.23
N SER A 376 7.23 -18.01 1.00
CA SER A 376 5.90 -18.01 0.38
C SER A 376 4.87 -18.84 1.14
N LEU A 377 5.30 -19.88 1.89
CA LEU A 377 4.42 -20.63 2.78
C LEU A 377 3.99 -19.81 3.99
N PHE A 378 4.91 -19.04 4.58
CA PHE A 378 4.59 -18.13 5.69
C PHE A 378 3.60 -17.05 5.26
N SER A 379 3.83 -16.46 4.09
CA SER A 379 2.92 -15.50 3.46
C SER A 379 1.53 -16.11 3.20
N LEU A 380 1.48 -17.34 2.67
CA LEU A 380 0.22 -18.06 2.44
C LEU A 380 -0.52 -18.39 3.76
N ALA A 381 0.21 -18.83 4.79
CA ALA A 381 -0.36 -19.11 6.10
C ALA A 381 -0.98 -17.85 6.72
N THR A 382 -0.29 -16.71 6.62
CA THR A 382 -0.81 -15.40 7.05
C THR A 382 -2.05 -15.02 6.24
N ALA A 383 -2.02 -15.20 4.92
CA ALA A 383 -3.16 -14.89 4.05
C ALA A 383 -4.42 -15.68 4.43
N ILE A 384 -4.25 -16.96 4.77
CA ILE A 384 -5.33 -17.83 5.25
C ILE A 384 -5.80 -17.42 6.64
N TRP A 385 -4.88 -17.09 7.53
CA TRP A 385 -5.21 -16.62 8.88
C TRP A 385 -6.05 -15.34 8.83
N TYR A 386 -5.65 -14.40 7.98
CA TYR A 386 -6.42 -13.20 7.73
C TYR A 386 -7.68 -13.45 6.94
N GLN A 387 -7.78 -14.56 6.18
CA GLN A 387 -8.84 -14.81 5.20
C GLN A 387 -8.80 -13.82 4.02
N SER A 388 -7.61 -13.32 3.69
CA SER A 388 -7.42 -12.31 2.63
C SER A 388 -7.06 -12.93 1.28
N LYS A 389 -8.00 -12.80 0.36
CA LYS A 389 -7.89 -13.11 -1.07
C LYS A 389 -6.74 -12.40 -1.78
N PHE A 390 -6.58 -11.11 -1.50
CA PHE A 390 -5.58 -10.28 -2.15
C PHE A 390 -4.16 -10.72 -1.78
N ILE A 391 -3.94 -11.08 -0.51
CA ILE A 391 -2.65 -11.58 -0.05
C ILE A 391 -2.34 -12.95 -0.69
N VAL A 392 -3.33 -13.85 -0.80
CA VAL A 392 -3.18 -15.12 -1.52
C VAL A 392 -2.77 -14.89 -2.98
N ALA A 393 -3.46 -13.99 -3.69
CA ALA A 393 -3.18 -13.68 -5.09
C ALA A 393 -1.78 -13.07 -5.28
N ALA A 394 -1.40 -12.11 -4.43
CA ALA A 394 -0.08 -11.49 -4.45
C ALA A 394 1.03 -12.52 -4.18
N ASN A 395 0.88 -13.36 -3.16
CA ASN A 395 1.83 -14.42 -2.85
C ASN A 395 1.99 -15.40 -4.02
N PHE A 396 0.89 -15.78 -4.67
CA PHE A 396 0.92 -16.64 -5.85
C PHE A 396 1.67 -15.99 -7.02
N LEU A 397 1.43 -14.72 -7.29
CA LEU A 397 2.12 -13.98 -8.34
C LEU A 397 3.63 -13.88 -8.05
N ILE A 398 4.01 -13.56 -6.81
CA ILE A 398 5.42 -13.52 -6.38
C ILE A 398 6.07 -14.90 -6.53
N PHE A 399 5.39 -15.97 -6.10
CA PHE A 399 5.89 -17.33 -6.26
C PHE A 399 6.15 -17.70 -7.73
N LEU A 400 5.24 -17.32 -8.64
CA LEU A 400 5.43 -17.54 -10.07
C LEU A 400 6.59 -16.73 -10.64
N LEU A 401 6.78 -15.47 -10.20
CA LEU A 401 7.92 -14.65 -10.61
C LEU A 401 9.24 -15.26 -10.13
N VAL A 402 9.29 -15.74 -8.88
CA VAL A 402 10.45 -16.46 -8.33
C VAL A 402 10.75 -17.72 -9.15
N PHE A 403 9.72 -18.51 -9.47
CA PHE A 403 9.85 -19.69 -10.32
C PHE A 403 10.38 -19.34 -11.71
N ALA A 404 9.79 -18.36 -12.40
CA ALA A 404 10.20 -17.95 -13.74
C ALA A 404 11.65 -17.44 -13.76
N ARG A 405 12.01 -16.60 -12.78
CA ARG A 405 13.36 -16.04 -12.68
C ARG A 405 14.40 -17.12 -12.37
N TYR A 406 14.11 -18.01 -11.43
CA TYR A 406 14.99 -19.14 -11.11
C TYR A 406 15.18 -20.05 -12.33
N SER A 407 14.10 -20.35 -13.06
CA SER A 407 14.13 -21.18 -14.27
C SER A 407 15.02 -20.56 -15.35
N ALA A 408 14.94 -19.24 -15.54
CA ALA A 408 15.72 -18.52 -16.53
C ALA A 408 17.22 -18.41 -16.20
N VAL A 409 17.59 -18.36 -14.91
CA VAL A 409 18.98 -18.13 -14.48
C VAL A 409 19.71 -19.43 -14.17
N ALA A 410 19.07 -20.37 -13.47
CA ALA A 410 19.75 -21.51 -12.84
C ALA A 410 19.42 -22.88 -13.48
N GLY A 411 18.55 -22.94 -14.49
CA GLY A 411 18.35 -24.14 -15.32
C GLY A 411 17.83 -25.38 -14.57
N PHE A 412 17.05 -25.19 -13.50
CA PHE A 412 16.38 -26.25 -12.72
C PHE A 412 17.31 -27.34 -12.16
N ALA A 413 18.45 -26.99 -11.56
CA ALA A 413 19.35 -27.94 -10.92
C ALA A 413 19.47 -27.72 -9.40
N GLY A 414 19.52 -28.82 -8.64
CA GLY A 414 19.84 -28.82 -7.20
C GLY A 414 18.64 -28.71 -6.24
N MET A 415 18.93 -28.48 -4.96
CA MET A 415 17.96 -28.48 -3.84
C MET A 415 16.84 -27.43 -3.97
N ILE A 416 17.03 -26.43 -4.81
CA ILE A 416 16.09 -25.31 -4.98
C ILE A 416 14.85 -25.76 -5.74
N SER A 417 15.03 -26.48 -6.85
CA SER A 417 13.90 -27.02 -7.61
C SER A 417 13.10 -28.06 -6.80
N ILE A 418 13.76 -28.82 -5.92
CA ILE A 418 13.07 -29.70 -4.96
C ILE A 418 12.24 -28.86 -3.99
N SER A 419 12.83 -27.84 -3.38
CA SER A 419 12.12 -26.91 -2.48
C SER A 419 10.92 -26.28 -3.18
N LEU A 420 11.09 -25.89 -4.44
CA LEU A 420 10.04 -25.29 -5.25
C LEU A 420 8.86 -26.25 -5.48
N GLY A 421 9.15 -27.49 -5.88
CA GLY A 421 8.12 -28.51 -6.06
C GLY A 421 7.41 -28.90 -4.76
N VAL A 422 8.16 -29.05 -3.66
CA VAL A 422 7.61 -29.36 -2.34
C VAL A 422 6.72 -28.22 -1.83
N VAL A 423 7.20 -26.98 -1.86
CA VAL A 423 6.42 -25.80 -1.46
C VAL A 423 5.18 -25.64 -2.34
N ALA A 424 5.27 -25.92 -3.63
CA ALA A 424 4.11 -25.89 -4.53
C ALA A 424 3.05 -26.94 -4.14
N LEU A 425 3.45 -28.17 -3.82
CA LEU A 425 2.53 -29.21 -3.33
C LEU A 425 1.86 -28.78 -2.00
N ILE A 426 2.65 -28.27 -1.04
CA ILE A 426 2.13 -27.79 0.24
C ILE A 426 1.15 -26.63 0.02
N SER A 427 1.50 -25.66 -0.83
CA SER A 427 0.67 -24.49 -1.15
C SER A 427 -0.65 -24.91 -1.79
N ALA A 428 -0.60 -25.81 -2.78
CA ALA A 428 -1.79 -26.37 -3.42
C ALA A 428 -2.69 -27.09 -2.40
N ARG A 429 -2.10 -27.80 -1.44
CA ARG A 429 -2.84 -28.49 -0.39
C ARG A 429 -3.47 -27.54 0.60
N LEU A 430 -2.73 -26.54 1.08
CA LEU A 430 -3.19 -25.58 2.06
C LEU A 430 -4.38 -24.77 1.51
N LEU A 431 -4.30 -24.35 0.23
CA LEU A 431 -5.40 -23.70 -0.48
C LEU A 431 -6.62 -24.63 -0.67
N ASN A 432 -6.39 -25.91 -0.96
CA ASN A 432 -7.48 -26.86 -1.10
C ASN A 432 -8.21 -27.11 0.22
N TRP A 433 -7.48 -27.12 1.34
CA TRP A 433 -8.06 -27.35 2.65
C TRP A 433 -8.88 -26.15 3.14
N GLN A 434 -8.45 -24.93 2.80
CA GLN A 434 -9.09 -23.68 3.25
C GLN A 434 -9.96 -23.05 2.15
N LYS A 435 -10.45 -23.87 1.21
CA LYS A 435 -11.26 -23.41 0.07
C LYS A 435 -12.51 -22.65 0.51
N ASP A 436 -13.17 -23.11 1.57
CA ASP A 436 -14.41 -22.51 2.04
C ASP A 436 -14.19 -21.18 2.78
N ARG A 437 -13.00 -20.99 3.36
CA ARG A 437 -12.63 -19.72 4.02
C ARG A 437 -12.25 -18.63 3.02
N LEU A 438 -11.72 -19.01 1.87
CA LEU A 438 -11.28 -18.09 0.83
C LEU A 438 -12.37 -18.05 -0.25
N THR A 439 -13.28 -17.08 -0.20
CA THR A 439 -14.42 -16.98 -1.15
C THR A 439 -14.03 -16.68 -2.62
N ILE A 440 -12.78 -16.97 -3.04
CA ILE A 440 -12.26 -16.91 -4.41
C ILE A 440 -12.19 -18.31 -5.01
N GLN A 441 -12.34 -18.41 -6.33
CA GLN A 441 -11.99 -19.60 -7.11
C GLN A 441 -10.47 -19.83 -7.10
N THR A 442 -9.93 -20.37 -6.01
CA THR A 442 -8.50 -20.72 -5.85
C THR A 442 -8.08 -21.91 -6.73
N GLU A 443 -8.99 -22.40 -7.57
CA GLU A 443 -8.82 -23.56 -8.44
C GLU A 443 -7.68 -23.38 -9.43
N LEU A 444 -7.60 -22.22 -10.09
CA LEU A 444 -6.56 -21.91 -11.06
C LEU A 444 -5.18 -21.83 -10.39
N MET A 445 -5.09 -21.13 -9.25
CA MET A 445 -3.84 -21.01 -8.48
C MET A 445 -3.35 -22.38 -8.00
N ARG A 446 -4.25 -23.21 -7.46
CA ARG A 446 -3.96 -24.58 -7.04
C ARG A 446 -3.46 -25.42 -8.21
N ASN A 447 -4.10 -25.36 -9.37
CA ASN A 447 -3.68 -26.11 -10.56
C ASN A 447 -2.30 -25.65 -11.05
N ALA A 448 -2.02 -24.36 -11.02
CA ALA A 448 -0.72 -23.81 -11.37
C ALA A 448 0.38 -24.30 -10.40
N TYR A 449 0.12 -24.31 -9.09
CA TYR A 449 1.05 -24.91 -8.12
C TYR A 449 1.29 -26.41 -8.40
N LEU A 450 0.24 -27.19 -8.67
CA LEU A 450 0.40 -28.62 -9.02
C LEU A 450 1.17 -28.81 -10.33
N PHE A 451 0.96 -27.96 -11.33
CA PHE A 451 1.72 -27.97 -12.58
C PHE A 451 3.19 -27.67 -12.34
N VAL A 452 3.49 -26.64 -11.55
CA VAL A 452 4.85 -26.29 -11.14
C VAL A 452 5.53 -27.47 -10.43
N ALA A 453 4.84 -28.18 -9.52
CA ALA A 453 5.36 -29.38 -8.88
C ALA A 453 5.58 -30.54 -9.87
N LEU A 454 4.64 -30.74 -10.80
CA LEU A 454 4.71 -31.79 -11.82
C LEU A 454 5.92 -31.63 -12.74
N VAL A 455 6.31 -30.39 -13.07
CA VAL A 455 7.46 -30.12 -13.94
C VAL A 455 8.75 -30.08 -13.14
N SER A 456 8.79 -29.35 -12.03
CA SER A 456 10.03 -29.13 -11.26
C SER A 456 10.59 -30.42 -10.67
N LEU A 457 9.78 -31.26 -10.02
CA LEU A 457 10.29 -32.44 -9.30
C LEU A 457 10.93 -33.48 -10.23
N PRO A 458 10.28 -33.96 -11.32
CA PRO A 458 10.92 -34.91 -12.24
C PRO A 458 12.15 -34.32 -12.92
N PHE A 459 12.09 -33.06 -13.36
CA PHE A 459 13.23 -32.43 -14.03
C PHE A 459 14.46 -32.35 -13.12
N THR A 460 14.25 -32.01 -11.85
CA THR A 460 15.32 -31.94 -10.86
C THR A 460 15.98 -33.29 -10.63
N LEU A 461 15.17 -34.34 -10.50
CA LEU A 461 15.67 -35.70 -10.30
C LEU A 461 16.49 -36.17 -11.51
N TRP A 462 16.09 -35.79 -12.73
CA TRP A 462 16.86 -36.09 -13.94
C TRP A 462 18.23 -35.39 -13.97
N LYS A 463 18.31 -34.15 -13.50
CA LYS A 463 19.58 -33.41 -13.46
C LYS A 463 20.49 -33.75 -12.28
N SER A 464 19.89 -34.13 -11.14
CA SER A 464 20.63 -34.28 -9.88
C SER A 464 21.12 -35.71 -9.64
N LEU A 465 20.51 -36.70 -10.28
CA LEU A 465 20.88 -38.11 -10.11
C LEU A 465 21.67 -38.63 -11.32
N PRO A 466 22.62 -39.57 -11.09
CA PRO A 466 23.21 -40.33 -12.18
C PRO A 466 22.13 -40.97 -13.05
N GLY A 467 22.36 -41.06 -14.37
CA GLY A 467 21.33 -41.50 -15.34
C GLY A 467 20.63 -42.80 -14.96
N HIS A 468 21.33 -43.75 -14.34
CA HIS A 468 20.80 -45.05 -13.93
C HIS A 468 19.81 -44.99 -12.75
N PHE A 469 19.83 -43.93 -11.93
CA PHE A 469 18.87 -43.73 -10.84
C PHE A 469 17.66 -42.87 -11.23
N VAL A 470 17.70 -42.18 -12.38
CA VAL A 470 16.61 -41.29 -12.81
C VAL A 470 15.29 -42.05 -12.94
N GLY A 471 15.30 -43.19 -13.65
CA GLY A 471 14.09 -44.01 -13.82
C GLY A 471 13.51 -44.51 -12.49
N MET A 472 14.36 -44.94 -11.55
CA MET A 472 13.92 -45.36 -10.20
C MET A 472 13.35 -44.19 -9.40
N SER A 473 13.96 -43.01 -9.48
CA SER A 473 13.49 -41.83 -8.76
C SER A 473 12.14 -41.32 -9.26
N TRP A 474 11.89 -41.36 -10.57
CA TRP A 474 10.60 -41.00 -11.15
C TRP A 474 9.53 -42.06 -10.83
N LEU A 475 9.88 -43.35 -10.79
CA LEU A 475 8.99 -44.40 -10.27
C LEU A 475 8.61 -44.15 -8.80
N GLY A 476 9.58 -43.78 -7.96
CA GLY A 476 9.32 -43.39 -6.57
C GLY A 476 8.37 -42.20 -6.47
N LEU A 477 8.58 -41.18 -7.31
CA LEU A 477 7.71 -40.00 -7.40
C LEU A 477 6.29 -40.35 -7.88
N THR A 478 6.16 -41.26 -8.84
CA THR A 478 4.87 -41.81 -9.27
C THR A 478 4.13 -42.47 -8.11
N VAL A 479 4.80 -43.34 -7.35
CA VAL A 479 4.21 -44.00 -6.17
C VAL A 479 3.78 -42.95 -5.14
N LEU A 480 4.60 -41.92 -4.90
CA LEU A 480 4.27 -40.82 -4.00
C LEU A 480 3.00 -40.08 -4.47
N TYR A 481 2.90 -39.70 -5.74
CA TYR A 481 1.72 -39.02 -6.27
C TYR A 481 0.46 -39.86 -6.21
N TYR A 482 0.54 -41.16 -6.50
CA TYR A 482 -0.59 -42.06 -6.30
C TYR A 482 -0.98 -42.13 -4.83
N GLY A 483 -0.01 -42.34 -3.93
CA GLY A 483 -0.23 -42.37 -2.47
C GLY A 483 -0.94 -41.10 -1.98
N MET A 484 -0.49 -39.92 -2.42
CA MET A 484 -1.18 -38.65 -2.14
C MET A 484 -2.60 -38.63 -2.73
N GLY A 485 -2.81 -39.14 -3.94
CA GLY A 485 -4.13 -39.28 -4.54
C GLY A 485 -5.09 -40.13 -3.70
N LEU A 486 -4.59 -41.18 -3.03
CA LEU A 486 -5.38 -42.05 -2.16
C LEU A 486 -5.70 -41.36 -0.82
N LEU A 487 -4.65 -40.89 -0.14
CA LEU A 487 -4.75 -40.24 1.17
C LEU A 487 -5.66 -39.01 1.12
N LEU A 488 -5.60 -38.26 0.02
CA LEU A 488 -6.31 -36.99 -0.13
C LEU A 488 -7.61 -37.12 -0.92
N LYS A 489 -7.96 -38.34 -1.39
CA LYS A 489 -9.13 -38.64 -2.24
C LYS A 489 -9.30 -37.65 -3.41
N ASN A 490 -8.21 -37.28 -4.08
CA ASN A 490 -8.23 -36.25 -5.13
C ASN A 490 -7.66 -36.75 -6.46
N GLY A 491 -8.46 -36.65 -7.52
CA GLY A 491 -8.13 -37.13 -8.85
C GLY A 491 -6.94 -36.46 -9.51
N LYS A 492 -6.60 -35.22 -9.14
CA LYS A 492 -5.50 -34.46 -9.78
C LYS A 492 -4.13 -35.05 -9.48
N TYR A 493 -3.91 -35.56 -8.27
CA TYR A 493 -2.67 -36.24 -7.89
C TYR A 493 -2.50 -37.58 -8.63
N ARG A 494 -3.61 -38.28 -8.93
CA ARG A 494 -3.57 -39.49 -9.77
C ARG A 494 -3.09 -39.16 -11.18
N TRP A 495 -3.60 -38.08 -11.77
CA TRP A 495 -3.14 -37.59 -13.08
C TRP A 495 -1.66 -37.22 -13.08
N MET A 496 -1.16 -36.57 -12.02
CA MET A 496 0.29 -36.33 -11.87
C MET A 496 1.07 -37.66 -11.87
N GLY A 497 0.59 -38.67 -11.14
CA GLY A 497 1.17 -40.02 -11.15
C GLY A 497 1.21 -40.65 -12.55
N HIS A 498 0.13 -40.54 -13.32
CA HIS A 498 0.06 -41.03 -14.70
C HIS A 498 1.07 -40.33 -15.62
N PHE A 499 1.17 -39.00 -15.55
CA PHE A 499 2.13 -38.24 -16.37
C PHE A 499 3.57 -38.56 -16.00
N THR A 500 3.90 -38.67 -14.71
CA THR A 500 5.25 -39.07 -14.27
C THR A 500 5.56 -40.52 -14.65
N LEU A 501 4.59 -41.43 -14.56
CA LEU A 501 4.76 -42.83 -14.98
C LEU A 501 5.03 -42.92 -16.49
N LEU A 502 4.25 -42.19 -17.31
CA LEU A 502 4.44 -42.13 -18.76
C LEU A 502 5.83 -41.58 -19.10
N ALA A 503 6.24 -40.48 -18.46
CA ALA A 503 7.58 -39.93 -18.62
C ALA A 503 8.67 -40.97 -18.25
N THR A 504 8.45 -41.73 -17.18
CA THR A 504 9.37 -42.79 -16.75
C THR A 504 9.49 -43.92 -17.78
N ILE A 505 8.36 -44.37 -18.33
CA ILE A 505 8.34 -45.40 -19.38
C ILE A 505 9.10 -44.89 -20.61
N LEU A 506 8.83 -43.66 -21.07
CA LEU A 506 9.52 -43.06 -22.21
C LEU A 506 11.02 -42.93 -21.95
N PHE A 507 11.41 -42.47 -20.75
CA PHE A 507 12.82 -42.36 -20.37
C PHE A 507 13.53 -43.71 -20.37
N ILE A 508 12.92 -44.74 -19.77
CA ILE A 508 13.49 -46.10 -19.75
C ILE A 508 13.59 -46.66 -21.17
N LEU A 509 12.58 -46.49 -22.02
CA LEU A 509 12.61 -46.99 -23.41
C LEU A 509 13.73 -46.34 -24.23
N ILE A 510 13.95 -45.04 -24.09
CA ILE A 510 14.95 -44.29 -24.86
C ILE A 510 16.37 -44.53 -24.32
N TYR A 511 16.55 -44.48 -23.00
CA TYR A 511 17.87 -44.44 -22.36
C TYR A 511 18.34 -45.83 -21.91
N ALA A 512 17.44 -46.73 -21.50
CA ALA A 512 17.80 -48.08 -21.08
C ALA A 512 18.10 -49.02 -22.26
N THR A 513 17.74 -48.67 -23.49
CA THR A 513 18.14 -49.42 -24.69
C THR A 513 19.58 -49.15 -25.09
N THR A 514 20.10 -47.95 -24.81
CA THR A 514 21.36 -47.44 -25.39
C THR A 514 22.49 -47.19 -24.38
N GLY A 515 22.22 -46.95 -23.09
CA GLY A 515 23.21 -46.32 -22.20
C GLY A 515 23.61 -47.02 -20.88
N PHE A 516 22.99 -48.14 -20.48
CA PHE A 516 23.26 -48.76 -19.17
C PHE A 516 23.96 -50.12 -19.23
N GLU A 517 24.80 -50.38 -18.22
CA GLU A 517 25.28 -51.72 -17.89
C GLU A 517 24.11 -52.70 -17.67
N PRO A 518 24.26 -53.99 -18.03
CA PRO A 518 23.17 -54.97 -18.04
C PRO A 518 22.43 -55.09 -16.70
N THR A 519 23.14 -55.00 -15.57
CA THR A 519 22.59 -55.18 -14.22
C THR A 519 21.55 -54.10 -13.86
N TYR A 520 21.86 -52.82 -14.12
CA TYR A 520 20.96 -51.70 -13.81
C TYR A 520 19.74 -51.66 -14.74
N ARG A 521 19.92 -52.12 -15.99
CA ARG A 521 18.84 -52.28 -16.96
C ARG A 521 17.80 -53.27 -16.44
N ILE A 522 18.23 -54.48 -16.07
CA ILE A 522 17.35 -55.54 -15.54
C ILE A 522 16.62 -55.05 -14.28
N LEU A 523 17.35 -54.44 -13.33
CA LEU A 523 16.74 -53.94 -12.08
C LEU A 523 15.65 -52.88 -12.33
N THR A 524 15.88 -51.95 -13.25
CA THR A 524 14.92 -50.90 -13.58
C THR A 524 13.66 -51.47 -14.27
N PHE A 525 13.82 -52.45 -15.17
CA PHE A 525 12.69 -53.14 -15.80
C PHE A 525 11.87 -53.97 -14.81
N VAL A 526 12.53 -54.67 -13.88
CA VAL A 526 11.87 -55.44 -12.81
C VAL A 526 11.08 -54.50 -11.88
N MET A 527 11.69 -53.40 -11.42
CA MET A 527 10.98 -52.41 -10.60
C MET A 527 9.79 -51.80 -11.33
N LEU A 528 9.94 -51.43 -12.61
CA LEU A 528 8.83 -50.92 -13.42
C LEU A 528 7.69 -51.94 -13.48
N GLY A 529 7.99 -53.21 -13.73
CA GLY A 529 7.01 -54.29 -13.76
C GLY A 529 6.27 -54.46 -12.42
N LEU A 530 7.01 -54.48 -11.31
CA LEU A 530 6.43 -54.56 -9.97
C LEU A 530 5.52 -53.36 -9.66
N VAL A 531 5.94 -52.14 -9.99
CA VAL A 531 5.13 -50.93 -9.79
C VAL A 531 3.87 -50.97 -10.66
N LEU A 532 3.94 -51.40 -11.91
CA LEU A 532 2.77 -51.51 -12.80
C LEU A 532 1.77 -52.57 -12.29
N ILE A 533 2.26 -53.73 -11.83
CA ILE A 533 1.41 -54.77 -11.23
C ILE A 533 0.76 -54.24 -9.94
N GLY A 534 1.54 -53.61 -9.06
CA GLY A 534 1.05 -53.01 -7.83
C GLY A 534 -0.02 -51.94 -8.08
N LEU A 535 0.22 -51.04 -9.04
CA LEU A 535 -0.74 -50.02 -9.46
C LEU A 535 -2.01 -50.63 -10.05
N SER A 536 -1.90 -51.70 -10.86
CA SER A 536 -3.05 -52.40 -11.44
C SER A 536 -3.98 -52.99 -10.38
N ILE A 537 -3.40 -53.66 -9.37
CA ILE A 537 -4.15 -54.22 -8.22
C ILE A 537 -4.81 -53.09 -7.43
N LEU A 538 -4.06 -52.05 -7.14
CA LEU A 538 -4.51 -50.89 -6.39
C LEU A 538 -5.67 -50.18 -7.10
N PHE A 539 -5.60 -50.01 -8.42
CA PHE A 539 -6.66 -49.41 -9.23
C PHE A 539 -7.94 -50.26 -9.27
N LYS A 540 -7.79 -51.59 -9.35
CA LYS A 540 -8.92 -52.54 -9.31
C LYS A 540 -9.67 -52.46 -7.97
N TYR A 541 -8.93 -52.30 -6.86
CA TYR A 541 -9.51 -52.06 -5.54
C TYR A 541 -10.26 -50.71 -5.46
N PHE A 542 -9.72 -49.65 -6.08
CA PHE A 542 -10.39 -48.34 -6.11
C PHE A 542 -11.70 -48.32 -6.89
N HIS A 543 -11.75 -48.99 -8.05
CA HIS A 543 -12.97 -49.05 -8.85
C HIS A 543 -14.10 -49.77 -8.10
N SER A 544 -13.78 -50.91 -7.49
CA SER A 544 -14.73 -51.69 -6.67
C SER A 544 -15.29 -50.90 -5.47
N LYS A 545 -14.49 -50.04 -4.85
CA LYS A 545 -14.93 -49.22 -3.71
C LYS A 545 -15.78 -48.01 -4.11
N MET A 546 -15.48 -47.37 -5.25
CA MET A 546 -16.29 -46.25 -5.76
C MET A 546 -17.66 -46.71 -6.29
N ASP A 547 -17.72 -47.89 -6.90
CA ASP A 547 -18.97 -48.46 -7.39
C ASP A 547 -19.90 -48.85 -6.23
N SER A 548 -19.34 -49.33 -5.12
CA SER A 548 -20.10 -49.63 -3.89
C SER A 548 -20.60 -48.38 -3.16
N GLU A 549 -19.81 -47.30 -3.06
CA GLU A 549 -20.28 -46.02 -2.49
C GLU A 549 -21.36 -45.35 -3.36
N LYS A 550 -21.28 -45.46 -4.70
CA LYS A 550 -22.31 -44.97 -5.62
C LYS A 550 -23.60 -45.78 -5.55
N GLN A 551 -23.52 -47.10 -5.39
CA GLN A 551 -24.69 -47.96 -5.18
C GLN A 551 -25.40 -47.62 -3.87
N GLN A 552 -24.66 -47.41 -2.78
CA GLN A 552 -25.25 -47.00 -1.49
C GLN A 552 -25.94 -45.62 -1.56
N LEU A 553 -25.36 -44.64 -2.25
CA LEU A 553 -25.98 -43.32 -2.45
C LEU A 553 -27.25 -43.35 -3.32
N ASN A 554 -27.35 -44.31 -4.25
CA ASN A 554 -28.55 -44.50 -5.05
C ASN A 554 -29.64 -45.26 -4.27
N GLU A 555 -29.28 -46.22 -3.41
CA GLU A 555 -30.22 -46.93 -2.54
C GLU A 555 -30.75 -46.07 -1.37
N THR A 556 -30.04 -45.00 -0.99
CA THR A 556 -30.53 -44.07 0.06
C THR A 556 -31.40 -42.92 -0.48
N ASN A 557 -31.48 -42.73 -1.80
CA ASN A 557 -32.26 -41.67 -2.47
C ASN A 557 -33.52 -42.21 -3.19
N THR A 558 -33.77 -43.51 -3.06
CA THR A 558 -35.00 -44.24 -3.38
C THR A 558 -35.67 -44.65 -2.07
#